data_AF-A0A9E1U9C5-F1
#
_entry.id   AF-A0A9E1U9C5-F1
#
_cell.length_a   1.000
_cell.length_b   1.000
_cell.length_c   1.000
_cell.angle_alpha   90.00
_cell.angle_beta   90.00
_cell.angle_gamma   90.00
#
_symmetry.space_group_name_H-M   'P 1'
#
loop_
_entity.id
_entity.type
_entity.pdbx_description
1 polymer ?
#
loop_
_entity_poly.entity_id
_entity_poly.type
_entity_poly.pdbx_seq_one_letter_code
_entity_poly.pdbx_strand_id
1 'polypeptide(L)'
;AFELLKQQGKIRHYAISTNDLEALKAINVAGNCAACQIDYSVLSRSAEKDILPYCLEKNIGVLLRGPIAQGLLADKFSPETRFTVRFV
;
A
#
# COMPACT_ATOMS: atom_id res chain seq x y z
N ALA A 1 -8.84 -14.03 -13.06
CA ALA A 1 -10.04 -13.17 -13.08
C ALA A 1 -9.74 -11.76 -13.62
N PHE A 2 -8.82 -11.00 -13.02
CA PHE A 2 -8.54 -9.62 -13.45
C PHE A 2 -8.05 -9.47 -14.89
N GLU A 3 -7.24 -10.43 -15.39
CA GLU A 3 -6.84 -10.44 -16.81
C GLU A 3 -8.04 -10.49 -17.76
N LEU A 4 -9.03 -11.33 -17.45
CA LEU A 4 -10.24 -11.43 -18.26
C LEU A 4 -11.02 -10.10 -18.24
N LEU A 5 -11.12 -9.43 -17.09
CA LEU A 5 -11.76 -8.11 -17.01
C LEU A 5 -11.01 -7.05 -17.82
N LYS A 6 -9.67 -7.13 -17.86
CA LYS A 6 -8.84 -6.24 -18.67
C LYS A 6 -9.02 -6.52 -20.16
N GLN A 7 -9.01 -7.78 -20.58
CA GLN A 7 -9.26 -8.21 -21.96
C GLN A 7 -10.67 -7.82 -22.44
N GLN A 8 -11.67 -7.90 -21.57
CA GLN A 8 -13.03 -7.44 -21.83
C GLN A 8 -13.17 -5.91 -21.86
N GLY A 9 -12.10 -5.16 -21.57
CA GLY A 9 -12.13 -3.69 -21.53
C GLY A 9 -12.87 -3.10 -20.32
N LYS A 10 -13.24 -3.91 -19.32
CA LYS A 10 -13.97 -3.45 -18.12
C LYS A 10 -13.09 -2.70 -17.13
N ILE A 11 -11.81 -3.05 -17.10
CA ILE A 11 -10.77 -2.36 -16.32
C ILE A 11 -9.54 -2.13 -17.19
N ARG A 12 -8.76 -1.08 -16.90
CA ARG A 12 -7.49 -0.82 -17.60
C ARG A 12 -6.31 -1.52 -16.93
N HIS A 13 -6.30 -1.54 -15.60
CA HIS A 13 -5.26 -2.11 -14.76
C HIS A 13 -5.88 -2.74 -13.51
N TYR A 14 -5.14 -3.63 -12.87
CA TYR A 14 -5.46 -4.15 -11.55
C TYR A 14 -4.23 -4.05 -10.63
N ALA A 15 -4.52 -3.96 -9.34
CA ALA A 15 -3.55 -3.75 -8.27
C ALA A 15 -4.08 -4.41 -6.99
N ILE A 16 -3.23 -4.53 -5.97
CA ILE A 16 -3.58 -5.11 -4.67
C ILE A 16 -3.28 -4.12 -3.54
N SER A 17 -4.08 -4.17 -2.47
CA SER A 17 -3.75 -3.53 -1.19
C SER A 17 -3.41 -4.64 -0.20
N THR A 18 -2.14 -4.73 0.23
CA THR A 18 -1.68 -5.76 1.17
C THR A 18 -0.40 -5.31 1.88
N ASN A 19 -0.14 -5.89 3.05
CA ASN A 19 1.16 -5.82 3.74
C ASN A 19 1.83 -7.21 3.78
N ASP A 20 1.35 -8.15 2.98
CA ASP A 20 1.85 -9.52 2.87
C ASP A 20 2.47 -9.74 1.49
N LEU A 21 3.76 -10.08 1.47
CA LEU A 21 4.52 -10.37 0.27
C LEU A 21 3.95 -11.56 -0.51
N GLU A 22 3.50 -12.60 0.16
CA GLU A 22 3.03 -13.82 -0.51
C GLU A 22 1.69 -13.55 -1.23
N ALA A 23 0.82 -12.73 -0.65
CA ALA A 23 -0.37 -12.23 -1.34
C ALA A 23 -0.02 -11.39 -2.58
N LEU A 24 1.01 -10.53 -2.50
CA LEU A 24 1.48 -9.76 -3.66
C LEU A 24 2.06 -10.66 -4.76
N LYS A 25 2.86 -11.66 -4.40
CA LYS A 25 3.39 -12.65 -5.35
C LYS A 25 2.25 -13.44 -6.01
N ALA A 26 1.26 -13.86 -5.23
CA ALA A 26 0.12 -14.63 -5.73
C ALA A 26 -0.71 -13.85 -6.77
N ILE A 27 -0.90 -12.54 -6.60
CA ILE A 27 -1.60 -11.74 -7.62
C ILE A 27 -0.70 -11.39 -8.81
N ASN A 28 0.62 -11.36 -8.62
CA ASN A 28 1.59 -11.03 -9.66
C ASN A 28 2.17 -12.24 -10.40
N VAL A 29 1.56 -13.43 -10.29
CA VAL A 29 2.04 -14.65 -10.99
C VAL A 29 2.20 -14.43 -12.50
N ALA A 30 1.31 -13.65 -13.11
CA ALA A 30 1.36 -13.32 -14.54
C ALA A 30 2.24 -12.09 -14.87
N GLY A 31 2.85 -11.43 -13.87
CA GLY A 31 3.70 -10.25 -14.05
C GLY A 31 2.97 -8.96 -14.45
N ASN A 32 1.63 -8.94 -14.34
CA ASN A 32 0.77 -7.87 -14.85
C ASN A 32 0.13 -7.01 -13.74
N CYS A 33 0.49 -7.23 -12.47
CA CYS A 33 0.02 -6.41 -11.37
C CYS A 33 0.61 -5.00 -11.50
N ALA A 34 -0.23 -3.97 -11.66
CA ALA A 34 0.25 -2.63 -11.99
C ALA A 34 0.79 -1.89 -10.76
N ALA A 35 0.21 -2.14 -9.59
CA ALA A 35 0.61 -1.46 -8.35
C ALA A 35 0.30 -2.28 -7.09
N CYS A 36 0.97 -1.95 -6.00
CA CYS A 36 0.69 -2.42 -4.65
C CYS A 36 0.46 -1.21 -3.72
N GLN A 37 -0.67 -1.19 -3.01
CA GLN A 37 -0.92 -0.23 -1.94
C GLN A 37 -0.54 -0.85 -0.58
N ILE A 38 0.39 -0.23 0.12
CA ILE A 38 1.01 -0.77 1.35
C ILE A 38 0.95 0.25 2.48
N ASP A 39 0.95 -0.22 3.73
CA ASP A 39 1.25 0.65 4.86
C ASP A 39 2.74 1.02 4.86
N TYR A 40 3.03 2.32 4.89
CA TYR A 40 4.41 2.80 4.97
C TYR A 40 4.47 4.25 5.43
N SER A 41 5.36 4.52 6.39
CA SER A 41 5.72 5.87 6.84
C SER A 41 7.10 5.83 7.51
N VAL A 42 7.63 6.97 7.93
CA VAL A 42 8.86 7.02 8.74
C VAL A 42 8.73 6.20 10.05
N LEU A 43 7.51 6.02 10.55
CA LEU A 43 7.21 5.25 11.77
C LEU A 43 6.94 3.76 11.49
N SER A 44 6.59 3.39 10.26
CA SER A 44 6.24 2.03 9.85
C SER A 44 6.99 1.67 8.57
N ARG A 45 8.14 1.01 8.74
CA ARG A 45 9.11 0.72 7.67
C ARG A 45 9.23 -0.77 7.33
N SER A 46 8.29 -1.59 7.79
CA SER A 46 8.32 -3.05 7.60
C SER A 46 8.42 -3.46 6.12
N ALA A 47 7.76 -2.70 5.23
CA ALA A 47 7.77 -2.94 3.79
C ALA A 47 9.15 -2.81 3.13
N GLU A 48 10.13 -2.16 3.75
CA GLU A 48 11.51 -2.08 3.23
C GLU A 48 12.22 -3.42 3.22
N LYS A 49 11.82 -4.33 4.12
CA LYS A 49 12.45 -5.65 4.25
C LYS A 49 12.25 -6.50 2.99
N ASP A 50 11.08 -6.42 2.37
CA ASP A 50 10.69 -7.38 1.33
C ASP A 50 9.75 -6.83 0.24
N ILE A 51 8.65 -6.16 0.59
CA ILE A 51 7.65 -5.69 -0.38
C ILE A 51 8.21 -4.61 -1.31
N LEU A 52 8.88 -3.59 -0.78
CA LEU A 52 9.45 -2.51 -1.59
C LEU A 52 10.55 -3.04 -2.55
N PRO A 53 11.52 -3.87 -2.10
CA PRO A 53 12.44 -4.55 -3.01
C PRO A 53 11.74 -5.36 -4.11
N TYR A 54 10.71 -6.14 -3.75
CA TYR A 54 9.97 -6.94 -4.72
C TYR A 54 9.22 -6.08 -5.75
N CYS A 55 8.54 -5.02 -5.30
CA CYS A 55 7.87 -4.08 -6.20
C CYS A 55 8.86 -3.42 -7.16
N LEU A 56 10.03 -3.03 -6.67
CA LEU A 56 11.09 -2.46 -7.49
C LEU A 56 11.60 -3.46 -8.54
N GLU A 57 11.90 -4.70 -8.13
CA GLU A 57 12.37 -5.76 -9.02
C GLU A 57 11.35 -6.10 -10.12
N LYS A 58 10.06 -6.14 -9.77
CA LYS A 58 8.98 -6.52 -10.69
C LYS A 58 8.33 -5.35 -11.42
N ASN A 59 8.87 -4.14 -11.29
CA ASN A 59 8.32 -2.92 -11.89
C ASN A 59 6.84 -2.66 -11.54
N ILE A 60 6.49 -2.88 -10.26
CA ILE A 60 5.17 -2.64 -9.69
C ILE A 60 5.16 -1.26 -9.03
N GLY A 61 4.20 -0.41 -9.39
CA GLY A 61 4.03 0.89 -8.75
C GLY A 61 3.65 0.76 -7.27
N VAL A 62 4.00 1.74 -6.44
CA VAL A 62 3.68 1.70 -5.00
C VAL A 62 2.79 2.88 -4.63
N LEU A 63 1.68 2.60 -3.94
CA LEU A 63 0.85 3.61 -3.29
C LEU A 63 0.99 3.49 -1.76
N LEU A 64 1.29 4.61 -1.10
CA LEU A 64 1.44 4.61 0.36
C LEU A 64 0.10 4.84 1.04
N ARG A 65 -0.31 3.87 1.85
CA ARG A 65 -1.33 4.06 2.87
C ARG A 65 -0.66 4.57 4.14
N GLY A 66 -1.24 5.61 4.74
CA GLY A 66 -0.75 6.18 5.98
C GLY A 66 0.61 6.90 5.93
N PRO A 67 1.06 7.55 4.83
CA PRO A 67 2.39 8.16 4.75
C PRO A 67 2.65 9.23 5.83
N ILE A 68 1.59 9.85 6.34
CA ILE A 68 1.63 10.87 7.39
C ILE A 68 1.13 10.38 8.76
N ALA A 69 0.99 9.07 8.96
CA ALA A 69 0.55 8.44 10.22
C ALA A 69 -0.69 9.13 10.84
N GLN A 70 -1.78 9.21 10.07
CA GLN A 70 -3.03 9.89 10.48
C GLN A 70 -2.85 11.37 10.88
N GLY A 71 -1.82 12.03 10.36
CA GLY A 71 -1.49 13.43 10.66
C GLY A 71 -0.40 13.59 11.73
N LEU A 72 0.05 12.52 12.37
CA LEU A 72 1.11 12.57 13.38
C LEU A 72 2.43 13.14 12.81
N LEU A 73 2.74 12.82 11.55
CA LEU A 73 3.93 13.30 10.85
C LEU A 73 3.70 14.62 10.09
N ALA A 74 2.59 15.31 10.33
CA ALA A 74 2.22 16.54 9.62
C ALA A 74 2.39 17.82 10.46
N ASP A 75 3.20 17.77 11.53
CA ASP A 75 3.48 18.90 12.43
C ASP A 75 2.20 19.54 13.02
N LYS A 76 1.23 18.70 13.38
CA LYS A 76 -0.08 19.14 13.91
C LYS A 76 -0.25 18.91 15.41
N PHE A 77 0.69 18.21 16.03
CA PHE A 77 0.58 17.76 17.41
C PHE A 77 1.85 18.04 18.19
N SER A 78 1.69 18.29 19.48
CA SER A 78 2.77 18.47 20.46
C SER A 78 2.56 17.53 21.66
N PRO A 79 3.55 17.35 22.55
CA PRO A 79 3.38 16.57 23.78
C PRO A 79 2.22 17.05 24.68
N GLU A 80 1.80 18.30 24.56
CA GLU A 80 0.68 18.91 25.28
C GLU A 80 -0.68 18.61 24.64
N THR A 81 -0.71 18.07 23.42
CA THR A 81 -1.95 17.71 22.74
C THR A 81 -2.76 16.73 23.61
N ARG A 82 -4.07 16.99 23.71
CA ARG A 82 -5.03 16.12 24.40
C ARG A 82 -6.11 15.71 23.42
N PHE A 83 -6.31 14.40 23.27
CA PHE A 83 -7.39 13.85 22.48
C PHE A 83 -8.58 13.60 23.39
N THR A 84 -9.71 14.23 23.10
CA THR A 84 -10.97 13.94 23.80
C THR A 84 -11.57 12.67 23.22
N VAL A 85 -11.86 11.67 24.06
CA VAL A 85 -12.64 10.51 23.63
C VAL A 85 -14.05 10.98 23.33
N ARG A 86 -14.50 10.81 22.08
CA ARG A 86 -15.92 10.83 21.74
C ARG A 86 -16.32 9.39 21.45
N PHE A 87 -17.19 8.84 22.28
CA PHE A 87 -17.89 7.60 21.95
C PHE A 87 -18.86 7.93 20.81
N VAL A 88 -18.62 7.32 19.65
CA VAL A 88 -19.58 7.25 18.54
C VAL A 88 -20.20 5.86 18.57
#